data_AF-V4YS61-F1
#
_entry.id   AF-V4YS61-F1
#
_cell.length_a   1.000
_cell.length_b   1.000
_cell.length_c   1.000
_cell.angle_alpha   90.00
_cell.angle_beta   90.00
_cell.angle_gamma   90.00
#
_symmetry.space_group_name_H-M   'P 1'
#
loop_
_entity.id
_entity.type
_entity.pdbx_description
1 polymer ?
#
loop_
_entity_poly.entity_id
_entity_poly.type
_entity_poly.pdbx_seq_one_letter_code
_entity_poly.pdbx_strand_id
1 'polypeptide(L)' 'MAYTQKFQCLADDAISQVQGVLPEQVDSLLATGAIALDIRDKEEHEADHIVGSLHLSRGKLEMNIEGVIPELHTVILC' A
#
# COMPACT_ATOMS: atom_id res chain seq x y z
N MET A 1 5.53 -1.36 -18.42
CA MET A 1 5.51 0.09 -18.69
C MET A 1 6.93 0.62 -18.74
N ALA A 2 7.25 1.58 -19.60
CA ALA A 2 8.56 2.24 -19.61
C ALA A 2 8.47 3.50 -18.74
N TYR A 3 9.10 3.48 -17.57
CA TYR A 3 9.14 4.63 -16.67
C TYR A 3 10.29 5.58 -17.04
N THR A 4 10.12 6.86 -16.74
CA THR A 4 11.22 7.82 -16.87
C THR A 4 12.29 7.55 -15.82
N GLN A 5 13.55 7.90 -16.12
CA GLN A 5 14.64 7.78 -15.16
C GLN A 5 14.35 8.54 -13.85
N LYS A 6 13.78 9.75 -13.95
CA LYS A 6 13.41 10.55 -12.78
C LYS A 6 12.39 9.82 -11.89
N PHE A 7 11.38 9.18 -12.49
CA PHE A 7 10.40 8.40 -11.75
C PHE A 7 11.06 7.22 -11.04
N GLN A 8 11.91 6.46 -11.74
CA GLN A 8 12.58 5.30 -11.17
C GLN A 8 13.46 5.70 -9.98
N CYS A 9 14.24 6.79 -10.09
CA CYS A 9 15.07 7.26 -8.98
C CYS A 9 14.27 7.64 -7.73
N LEU A 10 13.09 8.25 -7.89
CA LEU A 10 12.22 8.59 -6.77
C LEU A 10 11.62 7.34 -6.11
N ALA A 11 11.24 6.34 -6.93
CA ALA A 11 10.72 5.08 -6.41
C ALA A 11 11.82 4.29 -5.68
N ASP A 12 13.02 4.20 -6.24
CA ASP A 12 14.16 3.49 -5.63
C ASP A 12 14.56 4.12 -4.29
N ASP A 13 14.60 5.45 -4.21
CA ASP A 13 14.87 6.18 -2.98
C ASP A 13 13.82 5.88 -1.90
N ALA A 14 12.53 5.94 -2.24
CA ALA A 14 11.45 5.61 -1.32
C ALA A 14 11.51 4.14 -0.85
N ILE A 15 11.78 3.20 -1.77
CA ILE A 15 11.92 1.77 -1.46
C ILE A 15 13.08 1.54 -0.47
N SER A 16 14.18 2.29 -0.59
CA SER A 16 15.33 2.15 0.32
C SER A 16 15.03 2.51 1.79
N GLN A 17 13.93 3.23 2.05
CA GLN A 17 13.53 3.70 3.37
C GLN A 17 12.44 2.83 4.02
N VAL A 18 11.98 1.78 3.34
CA VAL A 18 10.89 0.92 3.80
C VAL A 18 11.28 -0.55 3.77
N GLN A 19 10.65 -1.35 4.63
CA GLN A 19 10.84 -2.80 4.61
C GLN A 19 9.91 -3.42 3.57
N GLY A 20 10.48 -4.08 2.56
CA GLY A 20 9.75 -4.90 1.62
C GLY A 20 9.37 -6.27 2.20
N VAL A 21 8.26 -6.83 1.71
CA VAL A 21 7.83 -8.21 1.99
C VAL A 21 7.64 -8.96 0.69
N LEU A 22 7.74 -10.29 0.74
CA LEU A 22 7.47 -11.15 -0.41
C LEU A 22 5.97 -11.45 -0.52
N PRO A 23 5.44 -11.68 -1.74
CA PRO A 23 4.01 -11.98 -1.94
C PRO A 23 3.50 -13.15 -1.08
N GLU A 24 4.28 -14.21 -0.93
CA GLU A 24 3.94 -15.39 -0.14
C GLU A 24 3.84 -15.11 1.38
N GLN A 25 4.34 -13.96 1.85
CA GLN A 25 4.27 -13.57 3.26
C GLN A 25 2.99 -12.79 3.58
N VAL A 26 2.29 -12.29 2.56
CA VAL A 26 1.14 -11.38 2.74
C VAL A 26 0.04 -12.05 3.57
N ASP A 27 -0.40 -13.26 3.21
CA ASP A 27 -1.48 -13.96 3.91
C ASP A 27 -1.16 -14.18 5.40
N SER A 28 0.10 -14.52 5.72
CA SER A 28 0.54 -14.69 7.10
C SER A 28 0.53 -13.36 7.87
N LEU A 29 0.94 -12.27 7.25
CA LEU A 29 0.96 -10.95 7.88
C LEU A 29 -0.46 -10.44 8.14
N LEU A 30 -1.37 -10.62 7.17
CA LEU A 30 -2.78 -10.30 7.34
C LEU A 30 -3.42 -11.11 8.48
N ALA A 31 -3.09 -12.40 8.59
CA ALA A 31 -3.55 -13.23 9.70
C ALA A 31 -3.05 -12.76 11.08
N THR A 32 -1.91 -12.06 11.13
CA THR A 32 -1.37 -11.46 12.36
C THR A 32 -1.90 -10.05 12.67
N GLY A 33 -2.79 -9.52 11.83
CA GLY A 33 -3.41 -8.21 12.02
C GLY A 33 -2.81 -7.07 11.21
N ALA A 34 -1.95 -7.36 10.21
CA ALA A 34 -1.57 -6.34 9.23
C ALA A 34 -2.78 -5.93 8.37
N ILE A 35 -2.79 -4.69 7.91
CA ILE A 35 -3.83 -4.16 7.02
C ILE A 35 -3.28 -4.10 5.60
N ALA A 36 -3.95 -4.78 4.66
CA ALA A 36 -3.76 -4.52 3.24
C ALA A 36 -4.45 -3.20 2.87
N LEU A 37 -3.68 -2.23 2.39
CA LEU A 37 -4.13 -0.92 1.96
C LEU A 37 -3.89 -0.77 0.46
N ASP A 38 -4.97 -0.88 -0.32
CA ASP A 38 -4.92 -0.64 -1.75
C ASP A 38 -4.99 0.85 -2.05
N ILE A 39 -3.93 1.36 -2.65
CA ILE A 39 -3.69 2.77 -2.96
C ILE A 39 -3.90 3.09 -4.45
N ARG A 40 -4.30 2.10 -5.26
CA ARG A 40 -4.56 2.27 -6.69
C ARG A 40 -5.80 3.11 -6.93
N ASP A 41 -6.09 3.40 -8.20
CA ASP A 41 -7.32 4.11 -8.54
C ASP A 41 -8.55 3.26 -8.18
N LYS A 42 -9.68 3.93 -7.97
CA LYS A 42 -10.90 3.29 -7.49
C LYS A 42 -11.37 2.20 -8.46
N GLU A 43 -11.30 2.50 -9.75
CA GLU A 43 -11.72 1.59 -10.81
C GLU A 43 -10.85 0.33 -10.86
N GLU A 44 -9.56 0.43 -10.55
CA GLU A 44 -8.65 -0.73 -10.48
C GLU A 44 -8.96 -1.61 -9.27
N HIS A 45 -9.20 -1.00 -8.11
CA HIS A 45 -9.57 -1.71 -6.90
C HIS A 45 -10.94 -2.41 -7.04
N GLU A 46 -11.94 -1.72 -7.61
CA GLU A 46 -13.26 -2.29 -7.87
C GLU A 46 -13.22 -3.44 -8.90
N ALA A 47 -12.28 -3.40 -9.85
CA ALA A 47 -12.12 -4.45 -10.85
C ALA A 47 -11.53 -5.73 -10.25
N ASP A 48 -10.48 -5.63 -9.44
CA ASP A 48 -9.89 -6.75 -8.70
C ASP A 48 -8.98 -6.25 -7.57
N HIS A 49 -9.04 -6.91 -6.40
CA HIS A 49 -8.24 -6.55 -5.23
C HIS A 49 -8.04 -7.72 -4.28
N ILE A 50 -7.06 -7.59 -3.38
CA ILE A 50 -6.85 -8.54 -2.30
C ILE A 50 -8.08 -8.51 -1.39
N VAL A 51 -8.71 -9.67 -1.18
CA VAL A 51 -9.93 -9.77 -0.36
C VAL A 51 -9.69 -9.19 1.03
N GLY A 52 -10.56 -8.28 1.45
CA GLY A 52 -10.47 -7.60 2.75
C GLY A 52 -9.49 -6.43 2.80
N SER A 53 -8.84 -6.09 1.68
CA SER A 53 -8.07 -4.85 1.59
C SER A 53 -8.97 -3.62 1.71
N LEU A 54 -8.42 -2.60 2.35
CA LEU A 54 -9.00 -1.27 2.45
C LEU A 54 -8.56 -0.42 1.27
N HIS A 55 -9.46 0.33 0.65
CA HIS A 55 -9.11 1.27 -0.42
C HIS A 55 -8.89 2.69 0.09
N LEU A 56 -7.74 3.28 -0.23
CA LEU A 56 -7.47 4.70 -0.09
C LEU A 56 -6.49 5.17 -1.18
N SER A 57 -7.01 5.74 -2.25
CA SER A 57 -6.22 6.21 -3.41
C SER A 57 -5.00 7.03 -2.99
N ARG A 58 -3.85 6.79 -3.63
CA ARG A 58 -2.56 7.44 -3.32
C ARG A 58 -2.66 8.95 -3.19
N GLY A 59 -3.38 9.63 -4.09
CA GLY A 59 -3.50 11.10 -4.09
C GLY A 59 -4.30 11.70 -2.91
N LYS A 60 -4.93 10.87 -2.08
CA LYS A 60 -5.70 11.29 -0.89
C LYS A 60 -5.17 10.64 0.40
N LEU A 61 -4.06 9.90 0.32
CA LEU A 61 -3.57 9.06 1.39
C LEU A 61 -3.23 9.89 2.62
N GLU A 62 -2.36 10.88 2.48
CA GLU A 62 -1.85 11.70 3.58
C GLU A 62 -2.95 12.52 4.27
N MET A 63 -4.01 12.87 3.54
CA MET A 63 -5.13 13.65 4.06
C MET A 63 -6.12 12.83 4.89
N ASN A 64 -6.22 11.52 4.63
CA ASN A 64 -7.30 10.69 5.16
C ASN A 64 -6.81 9.53 6.03
N ILE A 65 -5.53 9.14 5.95
CA ILE A 65 -5.03 7.91 6.59
C ILE A 65 -5.28 7.89 8.09
N GLU A 66 -5.10 9.00 8.82
CA GLU A 66 -5.31 9.05 10.27
C GLU A 66 -6.79 8.88 10.66
N GLY A 67 -7.72 9.23 9.77
CA GLY A 67 -9.15 9.00 9.99
C GLY A 67 -9.59 7.56 9.73
N VAL A 68 -8.80 6.80 8.97
CA VAL A 68 -9.11 5.42 8.57
C VAL A 68 -8.31 4.40 9.38
N ILE A 69 -7.02 4.66 9.60
CA ILE A 69 -6.08 3.86 10.40
C ILE A 69 -5.45 4.81 11.43
N PRO A 70 -6.12 5.09 12.56
CA PRO A 70 -5.64 6.03 13.57
C PRO A 70 -4.49 5.49 14.43
N GLU A 71 -4.30 4.16 14.48
CA GLU A 71 -3.26 3.53 15.29
C GLU A 71 -1.92 3.53 14.55
N LEU A 72 -0.95 4.31 15.07
CA LEU A 72 0.35 4.52 14.43
C LEU A 72 1.24 3.28 14.40
N HIS A 73 0.97 2.29 15.26
CA HIS A 73 1.73 1.04 15.29
C HIS A 73 1.12 -0.04 14.39
N THR A 74 0.04 0.26 13.66
CA THR A 74 -0.55 -0.68 12.72
C THR A 74 0.42 -0.97 11.57
N VAL A 75 0.66 -2.25 11.31
CA VAL A 75 1.43 -2.70 10.15
C VAL A 75 0.56 -2.57 8.90
N ILE A 76 1.03 -1.81 7.91
CA ILE A 76 0.34 -1.57 6.63
C ILE A 76 1.14 -2.23 5.50
N LEU A 77 0.43 -2.92 4.60
CA LEU A 77 0.96 -3.46 3.35
C LEU A 77 0.26 -2.75 2.19
N CYS A 78 0.98 -2.11 1.27
CA CYS A 78 0.42 -1.35 0.15
C CYS A 78 1.15 -1.56 -1.17
#